data_AF-A0A8T6C636-F1
#
_entry.id   AF-A0A8T6C636-F1
#
_cell.length_a   1.000
_cell.length_b   1.000
_cell.length_c   1.000
_cell.angle_alpha   90.00
_cell.angle_beta   90.00
_cell.angle_gamma   90.00
#
_symmetry.space_group_name_H-M   'P 1'
#
loop_
_entity.id
_entity.type
_entity.pdbx_description
1 polymer ?
#
loop_
_entity_poly.entity_id
_entity_poly.type
_entity_poly.pdbx_seq_one_letter_code
_entity_poly.pdbx_strand_id
1 'polypeptide(L)'
;MSRKLDRCYNLEDLRKQARKRLPSPMYHYMRGGADDEWSLNNNTAAFERYELLPRYLVNVEKIDARVTVLGQELEWPLFLSPTG
;
A
#
# COMPACT_ATOMS: atom_id res chain seq x y z
N MET A 1 6.86 -16.63 -13.69
CA MET A 1 6.95 -15.23 -13.18
C MET A 1 8.40 -14.93 -12.82
N SER A 2 8.82 -13.67 -12.90
CA SER A 2 10.24 -13.30 -12.70
C SER A 2 10.66 -13.60 -11.26
N ARG A 3 11.67 -14.47 -11.07
CA ARG A 3 12.30 -14.83 -9.76
C ARG A 3 12.61 -13.64 -8.84
N LYS A 4 12.63 -12.41 -9.37
CA LYS A 4 12.85 -11.17 -8.62
C LYS A 4 11.59 -10.63 -7.92
N LEU A 5 10.41 -10.77 -8.52
CA LEU A 5 9.15 -10.34 -7.90
C LEU A 5 8.74 -11.30 -6.78
N ASP A 6 9.04 -12.58 -6.94
CA ASP A 6 8.82 -13.62 -5.92
C ASP A 6 9.62 -13.36 -4.62
N ARG A 7 10.58 -12.42 -4.64
CA ARG A 7 11.39 -11.99 -3.49
C ARG A 7 10.98 -10.63 -2.94
N CYS A 8 9.87 -10.05 -3.40
CA CYS A 8 9.31 -8.84 -2.82
C CYS A 8 8.27 -9.24 -1.78
N TYR A 9 8.54 -8.94 -0.50
CA TYR A 9 7.64 -9.31 0.61
C TYR A 9 6.79 -8.15 1.10
N ASN A 10 7.11 -6.93 0.69
CA ASN A 10 6.36 -5.71 1.00
C ASN A 10 6.44 -4.70 -0.15
N LEU A 11 5.71 -3.58 0.00
CA LEU A 11 5.66 -2.51 -1.00
C LEU A 11 7.01 -1.83 -1.22
N GLU A 12 7.87 -1.75 -0.20
CA GLU A 12 9.19 -1.13 -0.32
C GLU A 12 10.12 -1.96 -1.21
N ASP A 13 10.02 -3.28 -1.18
CA ASP A 13 10.77 -4.16 -2.09
C ASP A 13 10.34 -3.93 -3.55
N LEU A 14 9.04 -3.80 -3.80
CA LEU A 14 8.50 -3.46 -5.12
C LEU A 14 9.01 -2.09 -5.58
N ARG A 15 9.01 -1.09 -4.70
CA ARG A 15 9.54 0.25 -4.97
C ARG A 15 11.03 0.23 -5.33
N LYS A 16 11.85 -0.57 -4.63
CA LYS A 16 13.27 -0.78 -4.96
C LYS A 16 13.45 -1.41 -6.34
N GLN A 17 12.61 -2.38 -6.73
CA GLN A 17 12.66 -2.97 -8.07
C GLN A 17 12.21 -1.96 -9.15
N ALA A 18 11.18 -1.17 -8.87
CA ALA A 18 10.70 -0.13 -9.77
C ALA A 18 11.78 0.93 -10.03
N ARG A 19 12.47 1.41 -8.99
CA ARG A 19 13.59 2.37 -9.11
C ARG A 19 14.73 1.86 -10.00
N LYS A 20 14.98 0.54 -10.01
CA LYS A 20 16.02 -0.08 -10.85
C LYS A 20 15.61 -0.25 -12.31
N ARG A 21 14.30 -0.28 -12.60
CA ARG A 21 13.76 -0.63 -13.92
C ARG A 21 13.22 0.56 -14.69
N LEU A 22 12.72 1.58 -14.00
CA LEU A 22 12.14 2.76 -14.61
C LEU A 22 13.20 3.82 -14.90
N PRO A 23 13.14 4.50 -16.07
CA PRO A 23 13.86 5.74 -16.30
C PRO A 23 13.59 6.76 -15.20
N SER A 24 14.63 7.50 -14.83
CA SER A 24 14.61 8.45 -13.70
C SER A 24 13.40 9.42 -13.75
N PRO A 25 13.08 10.09 -14.87
CA PRO A 25 11.94 11.01 -14.92
C PRO A 25 10.60 10.34 -14.61
N MET A 26 10.35 9.13 -15.14
CA MET A 26 9.11 8.39 -14.89
C MET A 26 9.01 7.91 -13.44
N TYR A 27 10.12 7.42 -12.88
CA TYR A 27 10.14 7.02 -11.48
C TYR A 27 9.83 8.21 -10.56
N HIS A 28 10.45 9.37 -10.80
CA HIS A 28 10.22 10.57 -10.00
C HIS A 28 8.83 11.17 -10.20
N TYR A 29 8.25 11.09 -11.40
CA TYR A 29 6.86 11.47 -11.64
C TYR A 29 5.88 10.65 -10.78
N MET A 30 6.03 9.33 -10.76
CA MET A 30 5.13 8.45 -10.01
C MET A 30 5.33 8.51 -8.49
N ARG A 31 6.58 8.71 -8.03
CA ARG A 31 6.96 8.66 -6.62
C ARG A 31 6.88 10.03 -5.92
N GLY A 32 7.03 11.11 -6.68
CA GLY A 32 7.23 12.46 -6.15
C GLY A 32 6.00 13.03 -5.45
N GLY A 33 6.25 13.84 -4.42
CA GLY A 33 5.25 14.68 -3.78
C GLY A 33 5.40 16.16 -4.17
N ALA A 34 4.57 17.02 -3.58
CA ALA A 34 4.70 18.47 -3.73
C ALA A 34 5.86 19.01 -2.86
N ASP A 35 6.65 19.92 -3.44
CA ASP A 35 7.73 20.67 -2.78
C ASP A 35 8.66 19.74 -1.95
N ASP A 36 8.85 20.02 -0.66
CA ASP A 36 9.64 19.21 0.28
C ASP A 36 9.03 17.84 0.64
N GLU A 37 7.94 17.43 0.00
CA GLU A 37 7.23 16.15 0.21
C GLU A 37 6.69 15.94 1.64
N TRP A 38 6.57 17.01 2.44
CA TRP A 38 6.21 16.91 3.85
C TRP A 38 4.87 16.19 4.06
N SER A 39 3.83 16.59 3.32
CA SER A 39 2.50 15.96 3.42
C SER A 39 2.51 14.51 2.98
N LEU A 40 3.28 14.16 1.95
CA LEU A 40 3.44 12.79 1.47
C LEU A 40 4.02 11.89 2.58
N ASN A 41 5.08 12.36 3.24
CA ASN A 41 5.72 11.64 4.33
C ASN A 41 4.80 11.55 5.56
N ASN A 42 4.12 12.66 5.92
CA ASN A 42 3.19 12.70 7.05
C ASN A 42 1.98 11.77 6.86
N ASN A 43 1.46 11.61 5.63
CA ASN A 43 0.36 10.68 5.36
C ASN A 43 0.70 9.24 5.76
N THR A 44 1.95 8.81 5.56
CA THR A 44 2.39 7.45 5.93
C THR A 44 2.73 7.39 7.42
N ALA A 45 3.52 8.35 7.92
CA ALA A 45 3.91 8.40 9.34
C ALA A 45 2.72 8.56 10.29
N ALA A 46 1.59 9.09 9.81
CA ALA A 46 0.37 9.22 10.58
C ALA A 46 -0.12 7.90 11.19
N PHE A 47 0.10 6.78 10.51
CA PHE A 47 -0.31 5.46 10.97
C PHE A 47 0.51 4.97 12.17
N GLU A 48 1.76 5.45 12.34
CA GLU A 48 2.62 5.09 13.48
C GLU A 48 2.13 5.72 14.80
N ARG A 49 1.22 6.70 14.74
CA ARG A 49 0.62 7.33 15.92
C ARG A 49 -0.42 6.45 16.61
N TYR A 50 -0.80 5.32 16.01
CA TYR A 50 -1.83 4.43 16.51
C TYR A 50 -1.31 3.01 16.63
N GLU A 51 -1.66 2.34 17.72
CA GLU A 51 -1.37 0.93 17.94
C GLU A 51 -2.63 0.10 17.78
N LEU A 52 -2.49 -1.11 17.23
CA LEU A 52 -3.56 -2.09 17.23
C LEU A 52 -3.60 -2.80 18.58
N LEU A 53 -4.74 -2.75 19.26
CA LEU A 53 -4.97 -3.51 20.48
C LEU A 53 -5.60 -4.87 20.12
N PRO A 54 -4.83 -5.97 20.12
CA PRO A 54 -5.37 -7.28 19.77
C PRO A 54 -6.39 -7.75 20.81
N ARG A 55 -7.42 -8.43 20.33
CA ARG A 55 -8.39 -9.14 21.19
C ARG A 55 -8.04 -10.61 21.24
N TYR A 56 -7.94 -11.16 22.44
CA TYR A 56 -7.56 -12.56 22.67
C TYR A 56 -8.80 -13.44 22.83
N LEU A 57 -8.62 -14.75 22.62
CA LEU A 57 -9.67 -15.78 22.74
C LEU A 57 -10.89 -15.53 21.82
N VAL A 58 -10.69 -14.84 20.70
CA VAL A 58 -11.69 -14.66 19.65
C VAL A 58 -11.47 -15.74 18.59
N ASN A 59 -12.54 -16.45 18.20
CA ASN A 59 -12.46 -17.40 17.10
C ASN A 59 -12.26 -16.64 15.77
N VAL A 60 -11.14 -16.91 15.11
CA VAL A 60 -10.74 -16.31 13.82
C VAL A 60 -10.58 -17.37 12.71
N GLU A 61 -11.19 -18.54 12.87
CA GLU A 61 -11.16 -19.63 11.87
C GLU A 61 -11.63 -19.17 10.48
N LYS A 62 -12.61 -18.26 10.45
CA LYS A 62 -13.10 -17.64 9.22
C LYS A 62 -13.02 -16.12 9.35
N ILE A 63 -12.32 -15.49 8.41
CA ILE A 63 -12.21 -14.04 8.30
C ILE A 63 -12.88 -13.65 6.98
N ASP A 64 -13.89 -12.80 7.07
CA ASP A 64 -14.48 -12.15 5.90
C ASP A 64 -14.00 -10.70 5.85
N ALA A 65 -13.34 -10.34 4.77
CA ALA A 65 -12.80 -9.00 4.55
C ALA A 65 -13.59 -8.20 3.50
N ARG A 66 -14.73 -8.74 3.04
CA ARG A 66 -15.63 -8.06 2.12
C ARG A 66 -16.21 -6.80 2.74
N VAL A 67 -16.39 -5.78 1.90
CA VAL A 67 -17.00 -4.51 2.30
C VAL A 67 -17.87 -3.95 1.18
N THR A 68 -18.85 -3.13 1.53
CA THR A 68 -19.63 -2.35 0.55
C THR A 68 -19.18 -0.89 0.58
N VAL A 69 -18.75 -0.35 -0.55
CA VAL A 69 -18.29 1.04 -0.70
C VAL A 69 -19.08 1.68 -1.83
N LEU A 70 -19.76 2.80 -1.56
CA LEU A 70 -20.59 3.53 -2.55
C LEU A 70 -21.62 2.62 -3.25
N GLY A 71 -22.19 1.64 -2.52
CA GLY A 71 -23.16 0.68 -3.05
C GLY A 71 -22.56 -0.47 -3.87
N GLN A 72 -21.24 -0.58 -3.96
CA GLN A 72 -20.54 -1.68 -4.64
C GLN A 72 -19.90 -2.62 -3.63
N GLU A 73 -20.02 -3.93 -3.86
CA GLU A 73 -19.34 -4.94 -3.05
C GLU A 73 -17.89 -5.12 -3.51
N LEU A 74 -16.95 -5.10 -2.56
CA LEU A 74 -15.53 -5.36 -2.75
C LEU A 74 -15.13 -6.60 -1.96
N GLU A 75 -14.31 -7.46 -2.54
CA GLU A 75 -13.79 -8.66 -1.85
C GLU A 75 -12.81 -8.33 -0.73
N TRP A 76 -12.18 -7.16 -0.78
CA TRP A 76 -11.20 -6.70 0.18
C TRP A 76 -11.36 -5.18 0.38
N PRO A 77 -11.05 -4.59 1.56
CA PRO A 77 -11.28 -3.19 1.84
C PRO A 77 -10.16 -2.30 1.27
N LEU A 78 -9.77 -2.56 0.03
CA LEU A 78 -8.73 -1.89 -0.72
C LEU A 78 -9.16 -1.81 -2.19
N PHE A 79 -8.86 -0.69 -2.84
CA PHE A 79 -9.09 -0.51 -4.27
C PHE A 79 -7.98 0.33 -4.90
N LEU A 80 -7.88 0.30 -6.23
CA LEU A 80 -6.91 1.08 -6.97
C LEU A 80 -7.40 2.53 -7.10
N SER A 81 -6.63 3.47 -6.55
CA SER A 81 -6.83 4.89 -6.81
C SER A 81 -6.60 5.20 -8.29
N PRO A 82 -7.41 6.07 -8.92
CA PRO A 82 -7.17 6.48 -10.30
C PRO A 82 -5.78 7.13 -10.43
N THR A 83 -4.98 6.63 -11.37
CA THR A 83 -3.65 7.15 -11.71
C THR A 83 -3.55 7.25 -13.24
N GLY A 84 -2.86 8.27 -13.75
CA GLY A 84 -2.71 8.57 -15.17
C GLY A 84 -1.39 9.25 -15.48
#